data_AF-G9K3M8-F1
#
_entry.id   AF-G9K3M8-F1
#
_cell.length_a   1.000
_cell.length_b   1.000
_cell.length_c   1.000
_cell.angle_alpha   90.00
_cell.angle_beta   90.00
_cell.angle_gamma   90.00
#
_symmetry.space_group_name_H-M   'P 1'
#
loop_
_entity.id
_entity.type
_entity.pdbx_description
1 polymer ?
#
loop_
_entity_poly.entity_id
_entity_poly.type
_entity_poly.pdbx_seq_one_letter_code
_entity_poly.pdbx_strand_id
1 'polypeptide(L)'
;DVGSVLLAVLFENGNIAVWQFQLPFVGKESISSCNTIESGINSPSVLFWWEYEHNNRKMSGLIVGSAFGPVKILPVNLKAVKGYFTLRQPVVLWKEMDQLPVHSIKCVPLYHPYQKCSCSLVVAARGSYVFWCLLLISKAGLNVHNSHVTGLHSLPIVSMTADKQNGTVYTCSSDGKVRQLIPIFTDVALKFEHQLIKLSDVFGSVRTHGIAVSPCGAYLAVITTEGMVNGLHPVNKNHQVQFVTLKTFEEAAAQLLESSVQNLFKQVDLIDLVRWKILKDKHIPQFLQEALEKKIESSGATYFWRFKLFLLRILYQSMQKTPSEALWKPTHEDSKISLVDSPGMGNAEEEQQEEGTSSKQANRQGREGDAEDPADDSLTQAGDAGGREPMEEKLLEIQGKIEAVEMHLTREHMKRVLGEVYLHTWITENTSIPTRGLCNFLMSDEECDDRTARVLIGHISKKMNKQTFPEHCSLCREILPFTDRKQAVCSNGHIWLRCFLTYQSCQSLIYRRCLLHDSIARHPAPDDPDWIKRLLQSPCPFCDSPV
;
A
#
# COMPACT_ATOMS: atom_id res chain seq x y z
N ASP A 1 -8.20 17.03 -2.12
CA ASP A 1 -9.20 15.95 -2.19
C ASP A 1 -9.71 15.76 -3.61
N VAL A 2 -9.61 14.54 -4.12
CA VAL A 2 -10.20 14.18 -5.41
C VAL A 2 -11.68 13.87 -5.14
N GLY A 3 -12.55 14.86 -5.32
CA GLY A 3 -13.99 14.71 -5.10
C GLY A 3 -14.68 13.82 -6.14
N SER A 4 -14.02 13.51 -7.26
CA SER A 4 -14.54 12.57 -8.26
C SER A 4 -13.44 11.92 -9.10
N VAL A 5 -13.67 10.69 -9.56
CA VAL A 5 -12.81 9.90 -10.46
C VAL A 5 -13.54 9.59 -11.75
N LEU A 6 -12.81 9.45 -12.87
CA LEU A 6 -13.36 9.09 -14.17
C LEU A 6 -12.98 7.65 -14.52
N LEU A 7 -13.92 6.94 -15.17
CA LEU A 7 -13.71 5.61 -15.72
C LEU A 7 -14.09 5.64 -17.20
N ALA A 8 -13.21 5.17 -18.08
CA ALA A 8 -13.54 4.91 -19.47
C ALA A 8 -13.52 3.39 -19.74
N VAL A 9 -14.53 2.91 -20.48
CA VAL A 9 -14.60 1.52 -20.94
C VAL A 9 -14.75 1.50 -22.45
N LEU A 10 -13.90 0.72 -23.09
CA LEU A 10 -13.94 0.42 -24.52
C LEU A 10 -14.84 -0.80 -24.76
N PHE A 11 -15.80 -0.66 -25.67
CA PHE A 11 -16.66 -1.76 -26.13
C PHE A 11 -16.12 -2.37 -27.42
N GLU A 12 -16.51 -3.63 -27.69
CA GLU A 12 -16.12 -4.36 -28.89
C GLU A 12 -16.56 -3.68 -30.20
N ASN A 13 -17.69 -2.95 -30.17
CA ASN A 13 -18.17 -2.16 -31.30
C ASN A 13 -17.34 -0.87 -31.53
N GLY A 14 -16.33 -0.62 -30.70
CA GLY A 14 -15.43 0.53 -30.79
C GLY A 14 -15.95 1.82 -30.18
N ASN A 15 -17.09 1.79 -29.50
CA ASN A 15 -17.56 2.90 -28.67
C ASN A 15 -16.80 2.91 -27.34
N ILE A 16 -16.67 4.09 -26.76
CA ILE A 16 -16.07 4.31 -25.46
C ILE A 16 -17.08 5.04 -24.58
N ALA A 17 -17.54 4.42 -23.50
CA ALA A 17 -18.33 5.11 -22.48
C ALA A 17 -17.42 5.66 -21.38
N VAL A 18 -17.74 6.88 -20.92
CA VAL A 18 -17.05 7.54 -19.82
C VAL A 18 -18.04 7.82 -18.70
N TRP A 19 -17.73 7.37 -17.49
CA TRP A 19 -18.50 7.65 -16.27
C TRP A 19 -17.68 8.46 -15.28
N GLN A 20 -18.36 9.25 -14.46
CA GLN A 20 -17.81 9.95 -13.31
C GLN A 20 -18.36 9.33 -12.03
N PHE A 21 -17.44 9.08 -11.10
CA PHE A 21 -17.71 8.55 -9.77
C PHE A 21 -17.41 9.63 -8.74
N GLN A 22 -18.38 10.04 -7.95
CA GLN A 22 -18.17 10.92 -6.81
C GLN A 22 -17.56 10.13 -5.64
N LEU A 23 -16.57 10.73 -4.97
CA LEU A 23 -15.92 10.15 -3.80
C LEU A 23 -16.27 10.96 -2.54
N PRO A 24 -16.60 10.30 -1.40
CA PRO A 24 -16.69 8.86 -1.22
C PRO A 24 -17.88 8.25 -1.97
N PHE A 25 -17.75 6.98 -2.36
CA PHE A 25 -18.80 6.26 -3.06
C PHE A 25 -19.90 5.85 -2.08
N VAL A 26 -21.09 6.46 -2.19
CA VAL A 26 -22.23 6.19 -1.30
C VAL A 26 -23.18 5.16 -1.91
N GLY A 27 -23.28 5.15 -3.25
CA GLY A 27 -24.20 4.27 -3.96
C GLY A 27 -24.24 4.58 -5.46
N LYS A 28 -25.30 4.09 -6.14
CA LYS A 28 -25.48 4.28 -7.60
C LYS A 28 -25.62 5.75 -7.98
N GLU A 29 -26.18 6.56 -7.09
CA GLU A 29 -26.31 8.01 -7.21
C GLU A 29 -24.97 8.74 -7.27
N SER A 30 -23.90 8.12 -6.79
CA SER A 30 -22.53 8.63 -6.93
C SER A 30 -21.96 8.43 -8.35
N ILE A 31 -22.68 7.76 -9.26
CA ILE A 31 -22.25 7.47 -10.63
C ILE A 31 -23.06 8.30 -11.61
N SER A 32 -22.38 9.08 -12.45
CA SER A 32 -22.98 9.79 -13.57
C SER A 32 -22.34 9.35 -14.90
N SER A 33 -23.18 9.07 -15.91
CA SER A 33 -22.70 8.85 -17.28
C SER A 33 -22.33 10.19 -17.89
N CYS A 34 -21.08 10.35 -18.33
CA CYS A 34 -20.59 11.62 -18.85
C CYS A 34 -20.71 11.71 -20.37
N ASN A 35 -20.21 10.72 -21.10
CA ASN A 35 -20.11 10.80 -22.55
C ASN A 35 -19.97 9.41 -23.19
N THR A 36 -20.37 9.29 -24.47
CA THR A 36 -20.06 8.15 -25.33
C THR A 36 -19.31 8.68 -26.56
N ILE A 37 -18.14 8.10 -26.83
CA ILE A 37 -17.22 8.56 -27.88
C ILE A 37 -16.97 7.42 -28.85
N GLU A 38 -17.06 7.67 -30.15
CA GLU A 38 -16.62 6.70 -31.15
C GLU A 38 -15.09 6.73 -31.26
N SER A 39 -14.44 5.57 -31.17
CA SER A 39 -12.97 5.51 -31.19
C SER A 39 -12.35 5.89 -32.53
N GLY A 40 -13.10 5.75 -33.63
CA GLY A 40 -12.59 5.98 -34.99
C GLY A 40 -11.42 5.05 -35.38
N ILE A 41 -11.30 3.91 -34.70
CA ILE A 41 -10.31 2.86 -34.95
C ILE A 41 -11.05 1.55 -35.17
N ASN A 42 -10.68 0.81 -36.21
CA ASN A 42 -11.22 -0.52 -36.47
C ASN A 42 -10.66 -1.52 -35.45
N SER A 43 -11.54 -2.33 -34.88
CA SER A 43 -11.20 -3.37 -33.87
C SER A 43 -10.26 -2.86 -32.78
N PRO A 44 -10.70 -1.87 -31.98
CA PRO A 44 -9.90 -1.36 -30.89
C PRO A 44 -9.74 -2.45 -29.81
N SER A 45 -8.54 -2.54 -29.25
CA SER A 45 -8.10 -3.67 -28.43
C SER A 45 -7.59 -3.26 -27.06
N VAL A 46 -7.15 -2.01 -26.91
CA VAL A 46 -6.63 -1.48 -25.65
C VAL A 46 -6.93 0.01 -25.54
N LEU A 47 -7.21 0.43 -24.31
CA LEU A 47 -7.53 1.80 -23.94
C LEU A 47 -6.63 2.24 -22.77
N PHE A 48 -6.09 3.46 -22.82
CA PHE A 48 -5.32 4.03 -21.72
C PHE A 48 -5.61 5.53 -21.56
N TRP A 49 -5.75 6.00 -20.32
CA TRP A 49 -5.97 7.42 -20.05
C TRP A 49 -4.64 8.17 -19.98
N TRP A 50 -4.50 9.20 -20.81
CA TRP A 50 -3.34 10.08 -20.79
C TRP A 50 -3.68 11.38 -20.08
N GLU A 51 -2.80 11.77 -19.16
CA GLU A 51 -2.85 13.06 -18.48
C GLU A 51 -1.46 13.71 -18.54
N TYR A 52 -1.46 14.98 -18.91
CA TYR A 52 -0.32 15.87 -18.85
C TYR A 52 -0.64 17.01 -17.90
N GLU A 53 0.23 17.22 -16.93
CA GLU A 53 0.17 18.35 -16.02
C GLU A 53 1.55 18.98 -15.91
N HIS A 54 1.66 20.25 -16.31
CA HIS A 54 2.86 21.04 -16.08
C HIS A 54 2.47 22.51 -15.93
N ASN A 55 2.87 23.12 -14.80
CA ASN A 55 2.41 24.44 -14.38
C ASN A 55 0.86 24.51 -14.39
N ASN A 56 0.30 25.61 -14.88
CA ASN A 56 -1.16 25.79 -14.99
C ASN A 56 -1.77 25.16 -16.25
N ARG A 57 -1.03 24.33 -16.99
CA ARG A 57 -1.53 23.63 -18.17
C ARG A 57 -1.81 22.17 -17.83
N LYS A 58 -3.08 21.80 -17.92
CA LYS A 58 -3.55 20.42 -17.89
C LYS A 58 -4.06 20.04 -19.27
N MET A 59 -3.75 18.83 -19.71
CA MET A 59 -4.24 18.28 -20.98
C MET A 59 -4.45 16.78 -20.82
N SER A 60 -5.57 16.29 -21.30
CA SER A 60 -5.94 14.88 -21.14
C SER A 60 -6.52 14.31 -22.42
N GLY A 61 -6.51 12.99 -22.54
CA GLY A 61 -7.07 12.28 -23.69
C GLY A 61 -7.06 10.77 -23.48
N LEU A 62 -7.69 10.05 -24.41
CA LEU A 62 -7.72 8.59 -24.39
C LEU A 62 -6.85 8.02 -25.50
N ILE A 63 -5.85 7.23 -25.14
CA ILE A 63 -5.03 6.50 -26.10
C ILE A 63 -5.73 5.18 -26.44
N VAL A 64 -5.98 4.94 -27.71
CA VAL A 64 -6.60 3.72 -28.22
C VAL A 64 -5.64 3.01 -29.16
N GLY A 65 -5.44 1.72 -28.92
CA GLY A 65 -4.67 0.82 -29.79
C GLY A 65 -5.57 -0.19 -30.51
N SER A 66 -5.25 -0.50 -31.76
CA SER A 66 -5.98 -1.46 -32.60
C SER A 66 -5.37 -2.86 -32.56
N ALA A 67 -6.21 -3.88 -32.75
CA ALA A 67 -5.77 -5.23 -33.06
C ALA A 67 -5.00 -5.33 -34.39
N PHE A 68 -5.08 -4.30 -35.25
CA PHE A 68 -4.42 -4.26 -36.56
C PHE A 68 -3.18 -3.35 -36.61
N GLY A 69 -2.81 -2.69 -35.52
CA GLY A 69 -1.59 -1.87 -35.43
C GLY A 69 -1.77 -0.39 -35.08
N PRO A 70 -2.74 0.37 -35.64
CA PRO A 70 -2.85 1.80 -35.40
C PRO A 70 -3.00 2.19 -33.93
N VAL A 71 -2.40 3.32 -33.55
CA VAL A 71 -2.48 3.92 -32.21
C VAL A 71 -2.79 5.41 -32.32
N LYS A 72 -3.80 5.89 -31.60
CA LYS A 72 -4.21 7.31 -31.63
C LYS A 72 -4.59 7.81 -30.24
N ILE A 73 -4.46 9.12 -30.02
CA ILE A 73 -5.03 9.83 -28.87
C ILE A 73 -6.33 10.48 -29.32
N LEU A 74 -7.40 10.24 -28.58
CA LEU A 74 -8.72 10.79 -28.80
C LEU A 74 -9.00 11.92 -27.80
N PRO A 75 -9.64 13.01 -28.26
CA PRO A 75 -10.09 14.06 -27.36
C PRO A 75 -11.31 13.59 -26.56
N VAL A 76 -11.35 13.91 -25.27
CA VAL A 76 -12.49 13.63 -24.39
C VAL A 76 -13.12 14.94 -23.95
N ASN A 77 -14.27 15.30 -24.52
CA ASN A 77 -14.96 16.52 -24.11
C ASN A 77 -15.92 16.21 -22.95
N LEU A 78 -15.56 16.62 -21.74
CA LEU A 78 -16.36 16.44 -20.52
C LEU A 78 -16.92 17.78 -20.05
N LYS A 79 -18.06 18.20 -20.64
CA LYS A 79 -18.73 19.45 -20.26
C LYS A 79 -19.10 19.52 -18.76
N ALA A 80 -19.32 18.36 -18.12
CA ALA A 80 -19.72 18.26 -16.72
C ALA A 80 -18.54 18.39 -15.72
N VAL A 81 -17.30 18.26 -16.17
CA VAL A 81 -16.12 18.29 -15.29
C VAL A 81 -15.41 19.63 -15.42
N LYS A 82 -15.61 20.51 -14.43
CA LYS A 82 -15.03 21.85 -14.42
C LYS A 82 -13.49 21.77 -14.43
N GLY A 83 -12.86 22.47 -15.37
CA GLY A 83 -11.40 22.50 -15.50
C GLY A 83 -10.78 21.29 -16.21
N TYR A 84 -11.60 20.40 -16.79
CA TYR A 84 -11.11 19.32 -17.65
C TYR A 84 -10.75 19.88 -19.04
N PHE A 85 -9.50 19.67 -19.45
CA PHE A 85 -8.98 20.15 -20.74
C PHE A 85 -8.51 18.98 -21.59
N THR A 86 -8.94 18.96 -22.86
CA THR A 86 -8.59 17.93 -23.82
C THR A 86 -8.00 18.52 -25.09
N LEU A 87 -7.40 17.67 -25.93
CA LEU A 87 -7.04 17.99 -27.31
C LEU A 87 -8.26 18.45 -28.12
N ARG A 88 -8.02 19.25 -29.17
CA ARG A 88 -9.08 19.68 -30.11
C ARG A 88 -9.38 18.65 -31.19
N GLN A 89 -8.37 17.91 -31.62
CA GLN A 89 -8.46 16.90 -32.68
C GLN A 89 -7.73 15.63 -32.24
N PRO A 90 -8.12 14.45 -32.77
CA PRO A 90 -7.36 13.23 -32.58
C PRO A 90 -5.91 13.37 -33.04
N VAL A 91 -4.98 12.77 -32.31
CA VAL A 91 -3.55 12.77 -32.63
C VAL A 91 -3.14 11.35 -33.00
N VAL A 92 -2.64 11.16 -34.21
CA VAL A 92 -2.20 9.84 -34.67
C VAL A 92 -0.77 9.59 -34.19
N LEU A 93 -0.58 8.57 -33.35
CA LEU A 93 0.74 8.16 -32.86
C LEU A 93 1.37 7.14 -33.81
N TRP A 94 0.54 6.24 -34.35
CA TRP A 94 0.92 5.25 -35.35
C TRP A 94 -0.24 5.04 -36.33
N LYS A 95 0.04 5.14 -37.62
CA LYS A 95 -0.99 5.09 -38.68
C LYS A 95 -1.08 3.75 -39.41
N GLU A 96 -0.02 2.95 -39.38
CA GLU A 96 0.11 1.79 -40.26
C GLU A 96 -0.72 0.60 -39.74
N MET A 97 -1.35 -0.13 -40.66
CA MET A 97 -2.08 -1.37 -40.40
C MET A 97 -1.19 -2.58 -40.74
N ASP A 98 -0.12 -2.73 -39.97
CA ASP A 98 0.90 -3.77 -40.14
C ASP A 98 0.49 -5.14 -39.58
N GLN A 99 -0.76 -5.29 -39.14
CA GLN A 99 -1.30 -6.53 -38.55
C GLN A 99 -0.59 -6.94 -37.25
N LEU A 100 0.17 -6.02 -36.62
CA LEU A 100 0.77 -6.25 -35.32
C LEU A 100 -0.15 -5.72 -34.21
N PRO A 101 -0.84 -6.59 -33.45
CA PRO A 101 -1.84 -6.17 -32.47
C PRO A 101 -1.20 -5.39 -31.33
N VAL A 102 -1.86 -4.32 -30.91
CA VAL A 102 -1.46 -3.51 -29.76
C VAL A 102 -2.16 -4.06 -28.51
N HIS A 103 -1.45 -4.78 -27.66
CA HIS A 103 -2.10 -5.49 -26.53
C HIS A 103 -1.95 -4.77 -25.18
N SER A 104 -1.02 -3.82 -25.05
CA SER A 104 -0.80 -3.06 -23.82
C SER A 104 -0.27 -1.67 -24.12
N ILE A 105 -0.80 -0.66 -23.44
CA ILE A 105 -0.33 0.73 -23.50
C ILE A 105 -0.05 1.20 -22.08
N LYS A 106 1.06 1.92 -21.90
CA LYS A 106 1.39 2.66 -20.67
C LYS A 106 1.79 4.08 -21.05
N CYS A 107 1.43 5.03 -20.20
CA CYS A 107 1.90 6.41 -20.33
C CYS A 107 2.54 6.86 -19.01
N VAL A 108 3.74 7.41 -19.08
CA VAL A 108 4.50 7.89 -17.92
C VAL A 108 4.88 9.35 -18.14
N PRO A 109 4.57 10.25 -17.18
CA PRO A 109 5.08 11.63 -17.22
C PRO A 109 6.58 11.63 -16.90
N LEU A 110 7.37 12.34 -17.71
CA LEU A 110 8.81 12.46 -17.53
C LEU A 110 9.26 13.93 -17.68
N TYR A 111 10.46 14.21 -17.18
CA TYR A 111 11.13 15.48 -17.42
C TYR A 111 12.28 15.28 -18.40
N HIS A 112 12.26 16.02 -19.51
CA HIS A 112 13.32 15.96 -20.51
C HIS A 112 14.50 16.81 -20.04
N PRO A 113 15.67 16.24 -19.71
CA PRO A 113 16.77 16.98 -19.08
C PRO A 113 17.41 18.02 -20.01
N TYR A 114 17.62 17.67 -21.29
CA TYR A 114 18.25 18.58 -22.26
C TYR A 114 17.34 19.73 -22.70
N GLN A 115 16.06 19.46 -22.98
CA GLN A 115 15.08 20.46 -23.40
C GLN A 115 14.42 21.19 -22.21
N LYS A 116 14.69 20.75 -20.98
CA LYS A 116 14.17 21.31 -19.72
C LYS A 116 12.64 21.46 -19.69
N CYS A 117 11.93 20.47 -20.21
CA CYS A 117 10.48 20.49 -20.35
C CYS A 117 9.83 19.20 -19.83
N SER A 118 8.57 19.28 -19.40
CA SER A 118 7.77 18.09 -19.11
C SER A 118 7.30 17.43 -20.41
N CYS A 119 7.30 16.11 -20.40
CA CYS A 119 6.93 15.28 -21.54
C CYS A 119 6.13 14.05 -21.06
N SER A 120 5.43 13.40 -21.98
CA SER A 120 4.74 12.14 -21.69
C SER A 120 5.28 11.05 -22.60
N LEU A 121 5.82 10.00 -22.00
CA LEU A 121 6.27 8.82 -22.71
C LEU A 121 5.11 7.83 -22.82
N VAL A 122 4.61 7.63 -24.04
CA VAL A 122 3.64 6.59 -24.38
C VAL A 122 4.40 5.38 -24.88
N VAL A 123 4.13 4.21 -24.33
CA VAL A 123 4.76 2.96 -24.73
C VAL A 123 3.66 1.95 -25.02
N ALA A 124 3.76 1.26 -26.14
CA ALA A 124 2.80 0.26 -26.58
C ALA A 124 3.53 -1.04 -26.94
N ALA A 125 3.05 -2.15 -26.40
CA ALA A 125 3.57 -3.47 -26.73
C ALA A 125 2.81 -4.04 -27.93
N ARG A 126 3.56 -4.47 -28.95
CA ARG A 126 3.08 -4.82 -30.29
C ARG A 126 3.77 -6.09 -30.78
N GLY A 127 3.09 -7.23 -30.65
CA GLY A 127 3.73 -8.53 -30.90
C GLY A 127 4.97 -8.71 -30.01
N SER A 128 6.14 -8.94 -30.60
CA SER A 128 7.43 -9.04 -29.89
C SER A 128 8.19 -7.70 -29.74
N TYR A 129 7.59 -6.61 -30.20
CA TYR A 129 8.19 -5.28 -30.26
C TYR A 129 7.59 -4.32 -29.25
N VAL A 130 8.35 -3.27 -28.92
CA VAL A 130 7.85 -2.13 -28.15
C VAL A 130 7.87 -0.89 -29.03
N PHE A 131 6.71 -0.32 -29.29
CA PHE A 131 6.57 1.01 -29.87
C PHE A 131 6.61 2.04 -28.76
N TRP A 132 7.29 3.16 -28.98
CA TRP A 132 7.26 4.29 -28.05
C TRP A 132 7.05 5.61 -28.77
N CYS A 133 6.46 6.54 -28.04
CA CYS A 133 6.20 7.88 -28.48
C CYS A 133 6.43 8.87 -27.34
N LEU A 134 7.28 9.86 -27.56
CA LEU A 134 7.51 10.98 -26.65
C LEU A 134 6.65 12.18 -27.10
N LEU A 135 5.72 12.55 -26.22
CA LEU A 135 4.84 13.69 -26.39
C LEU A 135 5.47 14.91 -25.72
N LEU A 136 5.85 15.91 -26.51
CA LEU A 136 6.43 17.17 -26.04
C LEU A 136 5.41 18.29 -26.20
N ILE A 137 5.00 18.90 -25.07
CA ILE A 137 4.04 20.01 -25.08
C ILE A 137 4.79 21.32 -24.89
N SER A 138 4.75 22.15 -25.93
CA SER A 138 5.41 23.47 -25.94
C SER A 138 4.39 24.61 -26.05
N LYS A 139 4.87 25.85 -26.18
CA LYS A 139 4.00 26.99 -26.54
C LYS A 139 3.43 26.88 -27.96
N ALA A 140 4.13 26.18 -28.86
CA ALA A 140 3.74 26.02 -30.27
C ALA A 140 2.72 24.89 -30.48
N GLY A 141 2.52 24.01 -29.49
CA GLY A 141 1.59 22.89 -29.58
C GLY A 141 2.19 21.58 -29.06
N LEU A 142 1.54 20.48 -29.40
CA LEU A 142 1.98 19.11 -29.11
C LEU A 142 2.85 18.58 -30.26
N ASN A 143 4.09 18.25 -29.96
CA ASN A 143 5.01 17.55 -30.85
C ASN A 143 5.09 16.07 -30.47
N VAL A 144 5.18 15.21 -31.48
CA VAL A 144 5.12 13.76 -31.35
C VAL A 144 6.39 13.19 -31.97
N HIS A 145 7.27 12.61 -31.14
CA HIS A 145 8.43 11.85 -31.59
C HIS A 145 8.16 10.37 -31.33
N ASN A 146 8.34 9.51 -32.32
CA ASN A 146 8.05 8.09 -32.16
C ASN A 146 9.14 7.21 -32.79
N SER A 147 9.27 5.99 -32.28
CA SER A 147 10.15 4.96 -32.84
C SER A 147 9.78 3.58 -32.27
N HIS A 148 10.54 2.56 -32.66
CA HIS A 148 10.38 1.19 -32.21
C HIS A 148 11.65 0.67 -31.55
N VAL A 149 11.48 -0.16 -30.53
CA VAL A 149 12.51 -1.05 -30.02
C VAL A 149 12.33 -2.41 -30.70
N THR A 150 13.27 -2.75 -31.58
CA THR A 150 13.31 -4.04 -32.29
C THR A 150 14.19 -5.04 -31.55
N GLY A 151 13.97 -6.34 -31.76
CA GLY A 151 14.80 -7.39 -31.16
C GLY A 151 14.69 -7.54 -29.63
N LEU A 152 13.64 -6.99 -29.02
CA LEU A 152 13.43 -7.06 -27.57
C LEU A 152 13.05 -8.48 -27.13
N HIS A 153 12.14 -9.15 -27.80
CA HIS A 153 11.80 -10.54 -27.50
C HIS A 153 11.75 -11.36 -28.77
N SER A 154 12.04 -12.66 -28.66
CA SER A 154 11.88 -13.60 -29.77
C SER A 154 10.42 -14.04 -29.93
N LEU A 155 9.65 -14.01 -28.85
CA LEU A 155 8.22 -14.32 -28.81
C LEU A 155 7.39 -13.08 -28.43
N PRO A 156 6.07 -13.09 -28.68
CA PRO A 156 5.20 -11.98 -28.32
C PRO A 156 5.27 -11.62 -26.85
N ILE A 157 5.20 -10.31 -26.59
CA ILE A 157 5.05 -9.74 -25.25
C ILE A 157 3.65 -10.09 -24.76
N VAL A 158 3.56 -10.60 -23.54
CA VAL A 158 2.29 -10.97 -22.90
C VAL A 158 1.83 -9.86 -21.96
N SER A 159 2.76 -9.22 -21.25
CA SER A 159 2.44 -8.15 -20.32
C SER A 159 3.55 -7.10 -20.26
N MET A 160 3.14 -5.86 -19.99
CA MET A 160 4.01 -4.69 -19.87
C MET A 160 3.51 -3.80 -18.73
N THR A 161 4.46 -3.32 -17.92
CA THR A 161 4.21 -2.37 -16.83
C THR A 161 5.32 -1.32 -16.79
N ALA A 162 5.11 -0.20 -16.11
CA ALA A 162 6.06 0.90 -16.09
C ALA A 162 6.16 1.53 -14.70
N ASP A 163 7.38 1.85 -14.29
CA ASP A 163 7.65 2.66 -13.12
C ASP A 163 7.35 4.13 -13.43
N LYS A 164 6.41 4.70 -12.69
CA LYS A 164 5.94 6.07 -12.90
C LYS A 164 6.95 7.13 -12.47
N GLN A 165 7.97 6.78 -11.68
CA GLN A 165 8.92 7.74 -11.15
C GLN A 165 10.07 8.03 -12.13
N ASN A 166 10.60 6.99 -12.76
CA ASN A 166 11.77 7.10 -13.64
C ASN A 166 11.48 6.74 -15.12
N GLY A 167 10.27 6.24 -15.43
CA GLY A 167 9.90 5.85 -16.80
C GLY A 167 10.43 4.50 -17.26
N THR A 168 11.06 3.73 -16.36
CA THR A 168 11.52 2.37 -16.68
C THR A 168 10.33 1.49 -17.03
N VAL A 169 10.43 0.78 -18.15
CA VAL A 169 9.38 -0.13 -18.63
C VAL A 169 9.85 -1.56 -18.44
N TYR A 170 8.97 -2.41 -17.93
CA TYR A 170 9.20 -3.84 -17.81
C TYR A 170 8.27 -4.57 -18.77
N THR A 171 8.81 -5.57 -19.46
CA THR A 171 8.07 -6.41 -20.41
C THR A 171 8.35 -7.86 -20.11
N CYS A 172 7.36 -8.72 -20.34
CA CYS A 172 7.54 -10.16 -20.30
C CYS A 172 6.97 -10.82 -21.55
N SER A 173 7.64 -11.86 -22.02
CA SER A 173 7.27 -12.64 -23.19
C SER A 173 6.72 -14.01 -22.80
N SER A 174 6.12 -14.70 -23.77
CA SER A 174 5.51 -16.02 -23.55
C SER A 174 6.50 -17.14 -23.23
N ASP A 175 7.79 -16.98 -23.56
CA ASP A 175 8.89 -17.89 -23.18
C ASP A 175 9.44 -17.63 -21.77
N GLY A 176 8.79 -16.77 -20.98
CA GLY A 176 9.16 -16.56 -19.59
C GLY A 176 10.17 -15.44 -19.34
N LYS A 177 10.75 -14.86 -20.39
CA LYS A 177 11.79 -13.84 -20.24
C LYS A 177 11.19 -12.50 -19.83
N VAL A 178 11.85 -11.84 -18.89
CA VAL A 178 11.50 -10.50 -18.43
C VAL A 178 12.63 -9.54 -18.80
N ARG A 179 12.29 -8.45 -19.50
CA ARG A 179 13.24 -7.40 -19.85
C ARG A 179 12.84 -6.07 -19.24
N GLN A 180 13.83 -5.38 -18.70
CA GLN A 180 13.75 -4.01 -18.26
C GLN A 180 14.27 -3.09 -19.37
N LEU A 181 13.56 -2.01 -19.65
CA LEU A 181 13.92 -0.97 -20.60
C LEU A 181 14.06 0.34 -19.84
N ILE A 182 15.26 0.91 -19.86
CA ILE A 182 15.62 2.14 -19.16
C ILE A 182 15.62 3.28 -20.18
N PRO A 183 14.77 4.31 -20.01
CA PRO A 183 14.74 5.45 -20.90
C PRO A 183 16.00 6.31 -20.74
N ILE A 184 16.72 6.55 -21.83
CA ILE A 184 17.88 7.42 -21.91
C ILE A 184 17.55 8.56 -22.86
N PHE A 185 17.48 9.76 -22.31
CA PHE A 185 17.28 10.97 -23.10
C PHE A 185 18.53 11.30 -23.89
N THR A 186 18.35 11.72 -25.14
CA THR A 186 19.37 12.43 -25.91
C THR A 186 18.94 13.89 -26.08
N ASP A 187 19.73 14.68 -26.78
CA ASP A 187 19.42 16.06 -27.17
C ASP A 187 18.09 16.22 -27.94
N VAL A 188 17.80 15.30 -28.87
CA VAL A 188 16.61 15.35 -29.75
C VAL A 188 15.56 14.28 -29.49
N ALA A 189 15.89 13.19 -28.79
CA ALA A 189 15.04 12.00 -28.73
C ALA A 189 15.18 11.21 -27.42
N LEU A 190 14.55 10.03 -27.42
CA LEU A 190 14.67 9.01 -26.38
C LEU A 190 15.26 7.74 -27.00
N LYS A 191 16.15 7.07 -26.27
CA LYS A 191 16.61 5.71 -26.57
C LYS A 191 16.29 4.82 -25.37
N PHE A 192 16.23 3.52 -25.60
CA PHE A 192 16.10 2.55 -24.52
C PHE A 192 17.35 1.68 -24.48
N GLU A 193 17.99 1.64 -23.32
CA GLU A 193 18.83 0.51 -22.95
C GLU A 193 17.95 -0.59 -22.38
N HIS A 194 18.30 -1.85 -22.64
CA HIS A 194 17.53 -2.96 -22.12
C HIS A 194 18.39 -4.04 -21.49
N GLN A 195 17.91 -4.61 -20.41
CA GLN A 195 18.58 -5.70 -19.69
C GLN A 195 17.61 -6.84 -19.37
N LEU A 196 18.14 -8.07 -19.34
CA LEU A 196 17.39 -9.26 -18.95
C LEU A 196 17.34 -9.31 -17.42
N ILE A 197 16.14 -9.39 -16.84
CA ILE A 197 15.96 -9.69 -15.43
C ILE A 197 16.02 -11.21 -15.27
N LYS A 198 17.01 -11.69 -14.52
CA LYS A 198 17.11 -13.11 -14.19
C LYS A 198 16.05 -13.45 -13.14
N LEU A 199 15.13 -14.34 -13.51
CA LEU A 199 14.16 -14.92 -12.59
C LEU A 199 14.79 -16.12 -11.88
N SER A 200 14.15 -16.59 -10.80
CA SER A 200 14.61 -17.80 -10.13
C SER A 200 14.32 -19.04 -10.99
N ASP A 201 15.31 -19.91 -11.14
CA ASP A 201 15.24 -21.14 -11.97
C ASP A 201 14.47 -22.29 -11.29
N VAL A 202 13.50 -21.98 -10.43
CA VAL A 202 12.75 -22.99 -9.65
C VAL A 202 12.02 -23.97 -10.57
N PHE A 203 11.62 -23.50 -11.76
CA PHE A 203 11.05 -24.29 -12.83
C PHE A 203 11.93 -24.16 -14.07
N GLY A 204 12.12 -25.25 -14.82
CA GLY A 204 12.92 -25.25 -16.05
C GLY A 204 12.34 -24.34 -17.14
N SER A 205 11.59 -24.89 -18.09
CA SER A 205 10.83 -24.03 -19.02
C SER A 205 9.64 -23.42 -18.28
N VAL A 206 9.45 -22.10 -18.38
CA VAL A 206 8.31 -21.39 -17.76
C VAL A 206 7.55 -20.57 -18.80
N ARG A 207 6.24 -20.38 -18.54
CA ARG A 207 5.40 -19.42 -19.26
C ARG A 207 4.99 -18.30 -18.32
N THR A 208 5.11 -17.06 -18.78
CA THR A 208 4.67 -15.88 -18.01
C THR A 208 3.27 -15.46 -18.40
N HIS A 209 2.47 -15.07 -17.41
CA HIS A 209 1.10 -14.59 -17.58
C HIS A 209 0.96 -13.09 -17.36
N GLY A 210 1.78 -12.51 -16.49
CA GLY A 210 1.66 -11.10 -16.15
C GLY A 210 2.79 -10.59 -15.28
N ILE A 211 3.01 -9.29 -15.35
CA ILE A 211 3.94 -8.56 -14.49
C ILE A 211 3.30 -7.30 -13.92
N ALA A 212 3.68 -6.94 -12.70
CA ALA A 212 3.24 -5.71 -12.05
C ALA A 212 4.39 -5.12 -11.20
N VAL A 213 4.64 -3.82 -11.38
CA VAL A 213 5.62 -3.08 -10.58
C VAL A 213 4.93 -2.46 -9.38
N SER A 214 5.59 -2.43 -8.23
CA SER A 214 5.07 -1.79 -7.02
C SER A 214 4.97 -0.26 -7.20
N PRO A 215 4.14 0.45 -6.39
CA PRO A 215 3.83 1.87 -6.61
C PRO A 215 5.04 2.80 -6.68
N CYS A 216 6.09 2.54 -5.89
CA CYS A 216 7.34 3.26 -5.89
C CYS A 216 8.47 2.47 -6.55
N GLY A 217 8.19 1.45 -7.37
CA GLY A 217 9.23 0.75 -8.13
C GLY A 217 10.23 -0.05 -7.30
N ALA A 218 9.90 -0.43 -6.07
CA ALA A 218 10.76 -1.23 -5.20
C ALA A 218 10.80 -2.72 -5.61
N TYR A 219 9.67 -3.25 -6.09
CA TYR A 219 9.51 -4.66 -6.43
C TYR A 219 8.81 -4.85 -7.79
N LEU A 220 9.11 -5.98 -8.43
CA LEU A 220 8.38 -6.50 -9.60
C LEU A 220 7.77 -7.86 -9.24
N ALA A 221 6.45 -7.96 -9.32
CA ALA A 221 5.75 -9.23 -9.24
C ALA A 221 5.64 -9.86 -10.64
N VAL A 222 5.98 -11.14 -10.76
CA VAL A 222 5.92 -11.91 -12.01
C VAL A 222 5.14 -13.19 -11.78
N ILE A 223 4.09 -13.42 -12.57
CA ILE A 223 3.25 -14.61 -12.49
C ILE A 223 3.70 -15.60 -13.57
N THR A 224 4.14 -16.78 -13.15
CA THR A 224 4.63 -17.83 -14.04
C THR A 224 3.91 -19.15 -13.79
N THR A 225 3.93 -20.02 -14.80
CA THR A 225 3.50 -21.43 -14.71
C THR A 225 4.55 -22.30 -15.38
N GLU A 226 4.56 -23.59 -15.04
CA GLU A 226 5.36 -24.58 -15.76
C GLU A 226 5.08 -24.52 -17.28
N GLY A 227 6.17 -24.48 -18.04
CA GLY A 227 6.19 -24.56 -19.49
C GLY A 227 6.00 -25.99 -19.99
N MET A 228 6.18 -26.19 -21.29
CA MET A 228 6.16 -27.54 -21.84
C MET A 228 7.43 -28.29 -21.43
N VAL A 229 7.27 -29.52 -20.96
CA VAL A 229 8.39 -30.43 -20.68
C VAL A 229 8.32 -31.54 -21.72
N ASN A 230 9.39 -31.71 -22.51
CA ASN A 230 9.44 -32.69 -23.62
C ASN A 230 8.26 -32.57 -24.61
N GLY A 231 7.80 -31.34 -24.87
CA GLY A 231 6.69 -31.06 -25.79
C GLY A 231 5.29 -31.37 -25.24
N LEU A 232 5.19 -31.83 -24.00
CA LEU A 232 3.92 -32.09 -23.33
C LEU A 232 3.57 -30.94 -22.37
N HIS A 233 2.28 -30.63 -22.30
CA HIS A 233 1.76 -29.72 -21.30
C HIS A 233 1.71 -30.41 -19.93
N PRO A 234 2.03 -29.69 -18.84
CA PRO A 234 1.90 -30.23 -17.49
C PRO A 234 0.42 -30.57 -17.21
N VAL A 235 0.20 -31.72 -16.58
CA VAL A 235 -1.15 -32.22 -16.24
C VAL A 235 -1.81 -31.29 -15.21
N ASN A 236 -1.02 -30.74 -14.29
CA ASN A 236 -1.47 -29.77 -13.29
C ASN A 236 -0.93 -28.37 -13.60
N LYS A 237 -1.78 -27.35 -13.50
CA LYS A 237 -1.39 -25.94 -13.72
C LYS A 237 -1.13 -25.24 -12.39
N ASN A 238 0.10 -25.33 -11.89
CA ASN A 238 0.54 -24.57 -10.74
C ASN A 238 0.98 -23.16 -11.17
N HIS A 239 0.45 -22.13 -10.51
CA HIS A 239 0.84 -20.74 -10.73
C HIS A 239 1.75 -20.30 -9.59
N GLN A 240 2.88 -19.68 -9.93
CA GLN A 240 3.83 -19.12 -8.98
C GLN A 240 3.93 -17.61 -9.17
N VAL A 241 3.89 -16.86 -8.07
CA VAL A 241 4.19 -15.43 -8.06
C VAL A 241 5.60 -15.24 -7.51
N GLN A 242 6.51 -14.73 -8.33
CA GLN A 242 7.87 -14.37 -7.93
C GLN A 242 7.94 -12.85 -7.70
N PHE A 243 8.55 -12.44 -6.59
CA PHE A 243 8.85 -11.03 -6.30
C PHE A 243 10.34 -10.77 -6.52
N VAL A 244 10.65 -9.89 -7.47
CA VAL A 244 12.01 -9.44 -7.76
C VAL A 244 12.24 -8.07 -7.14
N THR A 245 13.29 -7.94 -6.33
CA THR A 245 13.71 -6.66 -5.78
C THR A 245 14.37 -5.82 -6.86
N LEU A 246 13.85 -4.61 -7.09
CA LEU A 246 14.34 -3.67 -8.11
C LEU A 246 15.21 -2.55 -7.53
N LYS A 247 15.04 -2.23 -6.25
CA LYS A 247 15.79 -1.18 -5.56
C LYS A 247 16.60 -1.74 -4.41
N THR A 248 17.76 -1.14 -4.16
CA THR A 248 18.54 -1.47 -2.97
C THR A 248 17.96 -0.78 -1.73
N PHE A 249 18.44 -1.20 -0.56
CA PHE A 249 18.13 -0.55 0.71
C PHE A 249 18.52 0.93 0.70
N GLU A 250 19.71 1.26 0.16
CA GLU A 250 20.27 2.60 0.12
C GLU A 250 19.42 3.53 -0.77
N GLU A 251 18.98 3.03 -1.93
CA GLU A 251 18.08 3.77 -2.83
C GLU A 251 16.72 4.03 -2.18
N ALA A 252 16.16 3.03 -1.51
CA ALA A 252 14.89 3.18 -0.79
C ALA A 252 15.00 4.19 0.36
N ALA A 253 16.07 4.11 1.15
CA ALA A 253 16.36 5.03 2.25
C ALA A 253 16.52 6.48 1.75
N ALA A 254 17.29 6.69 0.69
CA ALA A 254 17.47 8.01 0.07
C ALA A 254 16.14 8.60 -0.40
N GLN A 255 15.32 7.81 -1.10
CA GLN A 255 14.00 8.26 -1.57
C GLN A 255 13.02 8.57 -0.44
N LEU A 256 13.07 7.84 0.68
CA LEU A 256 12.25 8.14 1.85
C LEU A 256 12.70 9.44 2.54
N LEU A 257 13.99 9.75 2.55
CA LEU A 257 14.55 10.99 3.12
C LEU A 257 14.32 12.24 2.25
N GLU A 258 14.18 12.06 0.94
CA GLU A 258 13.95 13.13 -0.05
C GLU A 258 12.52 13.15 -0.62
N SER A 259 11.61 12.37 -0.04
CA SER A 259 10.24 12.23 -0.52
C SER A 259 9.48 13.55 -0.53
N SER A 260 8.96 13.93 -1.69
CA SER A 260 8.02 15.04 -1.85
C SER A 260 6.59 14.68 -1.42
N VAL A 261 6.26 13.38 -1.37
CA VAL A 261 4.93 12.88 -1.01
C VAL A 261 4.68 12.98 0.50
N GLN A 262 5.74 12.87 1.31
CA GLN A 262 5.74 12.92 2.77
C GLN A 262 4.60 12.10 3.42
N ASN A 263 4.38 10.89 2.92
CA ASN A 263 3.36 9.95 3.40
C ASN A 263 3.91 8.52 3.35
N LEU A 264 4.15 7.92 4.52
CA LEU A 264 4.77 6.59 4.59
C LEU A 264 3.89 5.48 4.02
N PHE A 265 2.57 5.59 4.19
CA PHE A 265 1.62 4.60 3.67
C PHE A 265 1.62 4.53 2.12
N LYS A 266 1.83 5.66 1.44
CA LYS A 266 1.98 5.68 -0.02
C LYS A 266 3.31 5.11 -0.51
N GLN A 267 4.26 4.88 0.40
CA GLN A 267 5.62 4.42 0.12
C GLN A 267 5.92 3.08 0.83
N VAL A 268 4.88 2.24 1.03
CA VAL A 268 4.96 0.97 1.78
C VAL A 268 5.98 -0.01 1.20
N ASP A 269 6.15 0.00 -0.11
CA ASP A 269 7.11 -0.85 -0.79
C ASP A 269 8.57 -0.43 -0.52
N LEU A 270 8.85 0.88 -0.38
CA LEU A 270 10.17 1.37 0.02
C LEU A 270 10.47 1.10 1.50
N ILE A 271 9.50 1.34 2.39
CA ILE A 271 9.69 1.07 3.82
C ILE A 271 9.86 -0.43 4.09
N ASP A 272 9.31 -1.31 3.25
CA ASP A 272 9.49 -2.75 3.37
C ASP A 272 10.95 -3.19 3.11
N LEU A 273 11.62 -2.60 2.10
CA LEU A 273 13.07 -2.82 1.88
C LEU A 273 13.90 -2.38 3.10
N VAL A 274 13.55 -1.23 3.68
CA VAL A 274 14.18 -0.72 4.91
C VAL A 274 13.92 -1.65 6.10
N ARG A 275 12.67 -2.09 6.26
CA ARG A 275 12.27 -3.03 7.30
C ARG A 275 13.04 -4.34 7.18
N TRP A 276 13.13 -4.91 5.98
CA TRP A 276 13.81 -6.18 5.75
C TRP A 276 15.29 -6.10 6.16
N LYS A 277 15.98 -5.00 5.80
CA LYS A 277 17.37 -4.76 6.19
C LYS A 277 17.54 -4.70 7.71
N ILE A 278 16.67 -3.99 8.42
CA ILE A 278 16.73 -3.86 9.89
C ILE A 278 16.38 -5.18 10.58
N LEU A 279 15.37 -5.91 10.09
CA LEU A 279 15.03 -7.24 10.63
C LEU A 279 16.19 -8.23 10.48
N LYS A 280 16.88 -8.18 9.34
CA LYS A 280 18.03 -9.04 9.05
C LYS A 280 19.26 -8.67 9.89
N ASP A 281 19.60 -7.39 9.93
CA ASP A 281 20.84 -6.91 10.53
C ASP A 281 20.70 -6.57 12.02
N LYS A 282 19.45 -6.55 12.54
CA LYS A 282 19.09 -6.20 13.92
C LYS A 282 19.65 -4.86 14.40
N HIS A 283 19.83 -3.90 13.50
CA HIS A 283 20.19 -2.54 13.86
C HIS A 283 19.69 -1.56 12.78
N ILE A 284 19.53 -0.30 13.15
CA ILE A 284 19.28 0.78 12.18
C ILE A 284 20.65 1.24 11.65
N PRO A 285 20.89 1.23 10.32
CA PRO A 285 22.15 1.70 9.77
C PRO A 285 22.45 3.15 10.16
N GLN A 286 23.68 3.42 10.61
CA GLN A 286 24.08 4.70 11.18
C GLN A 286 23.84 5.89 10.24
N PHE A 287 24.16 5.74 8.95
CA PHE A 287 23.93 6.81 7.98
C PHE A 287 22.45 7.22 7.88
N LEU A 288 21.53 6.25 8.00
CA LEU A 288 20.09 6.50 7.94
C LEU A 288 19.64 7.21 9.21
N GLN A 289 20.15 6.80 10.36
CA GLN A 289 19.85 7.44 11.63
C GLN A 289 20.33 8.90 11.65
N GLU A 290 21.58 9.17 11.29
CA GLU A 290 22.16 10.52 11.25
C GLU A 290 21.44 11.43 10.24
N ALA A 291 21.18 10.92 9.03
CA ALA A 291 20.46 11.68 8.01
C ALA A 291 19.02 12.01 8.45
N LEU A 292 18.36 11.09 9.15
CA LEU A 292 17.00 11.29 9.66
C LEU A 292 16.96 12.34 10.78
N GLU A 293 17.88 12.29 11.75
CA GLU A 293 17.95 13.29 12.81
C GLU A 293 18.21 14.69 12.24
N LYS A 294 19.14 14.80 11.27
CA LYS A 294 19.39 16.07 10.56
C LYS A 294 18.14 16.60 9.84
N LYS A 295 17.33 15.72 9.24
CA LYS A 295 16.06 16.11 8.59
C LYS A 295 15.01 16.56 9.61
N ILE A 296 14.96 15.92 10.78
CA ILE A 296 14.09 16.30 11.89
C ILE A 296 14.46 17.69 12.41
N GLU A 297 15.75 17.94 12.66
CA GLU A 297 16.26 19.23 13.15
C GLU A 297 16.06 20.37 12.14
N SER A 298 16.27 20.10 10.85
CA SER A 298 16.19 21.14 9.81
C SER A 298 14.78 21.48 9.34
N SER A 299 13.85 20.52 9.30
CA SER A 299 12.51 20.73 8.75
C SER A 299 11.40 20.77 9.80
N GLY A 300 11.59 20.12 10.96
CA GLY A 300 10.54 19.92 11.95
C GLY A 300 9.33 19.13 11.46
N ALA A 301 9.37 18.51 10.27
CA ALA A 301 8.20 17.87 9.68
C ALA A 301 7.85 16.56 10.41
N THR A 302 6.57 16.40 10.77
CA THR A 302 6.05 15.19 11.45
C THR A 302 6.23 13.91 10.63
N TYR A 303 6.42 14.02 9.31
CA TYR A 303 6.81 12.91 8.45
C TYR A 303 8.07 12.18 8.93
N PHE A 304 9.15 12.91 9.24
CA PHE A 304 10.40 12.29 9.66
C PHE A 304 10.30 11.66 11.05
N TRP A 305 9.50 12.24 11.94
CA TRP A 305 9.18 11.63 13.23
C TRP A 305 8.40 10.32 13.09
N ARG A 306 7.43 10.25 12.17
CA ARG A 306 6.74 8.98 11.84
C ARG A 306 7.70 7.95 11.25
N PHE A 307 8.64 8.40 10.42
CA PHE A 307 9.64 7.50 9.85
C PHE A 307 10.57 6.96 10.96
N LYS A 308 11.01 7.81 11.88
CA LYS A 308 11.77 7.42 13.07
C LYS A 308 11.02 6.39 13.92
N LEU A 309 9.73 6.64 14.17
CA LEU A 309 8.86 5.71 14.89
C LEU A 309 8.79 4.35 14.21
N PHE A 310 8.64 4.32 12.88
CA PHE A 310 8.64 3.10 12.10
C PHE A 310 9.96 2.32 12.29
N LEU A 311 11.12 2.97 12.13
CA LEU A 311 12.42 2.31 12.27
C LEU A 311 12.61 1.72 13.67
N LEU A 312 12.27 2.48 14.72
CA LEU A 312 12.39 2.04 16.11
C LEU A 312 11.49 0.83 16.40
N ARG A 313 10.26 0.82 15.88
CA ARG A 313 9.34 -0.31 16.06
C ARG A 313 9.83 -1.57 15.35
N ILE A 314 10.38 -1.44 14.15
CA ILE A 314 10.97 -2.60 13.45
C ILE A 314 12.22 -3.09 14.18
N LEU A 315 13.06 -2.18 14.69
CA LEU A 315 14.21 -2.56 15.50
C LEU A 315 13.78 -3.31 16.77
N TYR A 316 12.79 -2.79 17.49
CA TYR A 316 12.20 -3.45 18.65
C TYR A 316 11.69 -4.85 18.29
N GLN A 317 10.93 -4.98 17.19
CA GLN A 317 10.44 -6.27 16.68
C GLN A 317 11.58 -7.24 16.32
N SER A 318 12.68 -6.76 15.72
CA SER A 318 13.83 -7.59 15.34
C SER A 318 14.57 -8.20 16.54
N MET A 319 14.45 -7.54 17.70
CA MET A 319 15.08 -7.92 18.96
C MET A 319 14.16 -8.73 19.88
N GLN A 320 12.84 -8.71 19.63
CA GLN A 320 11.93 -9.61 20.32
C GLN A 320 12.29 -11.05 19.99
N LYS A 321 12.27 -11.92 21.01
CA LYS A 321 12.34 -13.36 20.78
C LYS A 321 11.18 -13.72 19.87
N THR A 322 11.48 -14.38 18.75
CA THR A 322 10.46 -15.09 17.98
C THR A 322 9.77 -15.99 18.99
N PRO A 323 8.45 -15.87 19.22
CA PRO A 323 7.75 -16.92 19.95
C PRO A 323 8.04 -18.18 19.16
N SER A 324 8.80 -19.10 19.75
CA SER A 324 9.01 -20.43 19.21
C SER A 324 7.62 -20.98 18.91
N GLU A 325 7.27 -21.02 17.63
CA GLU A 325 6.12 -21.73 17.10
C GLU A 325 4.84 -21.58 17.94
N ALA A 326 4.20 -20.41 17.87
CA ALA A 326 2.76 -20.43 17.66
C ALA A 326 2.49 -20.91 16.22
N LEU A 327 2.99 -22.11 15.89
CA LEU A 327 2.40 -22.96 14.86
C LEU A 327 0.98 -23.18 15.36
N TRP A 328 0.07 -22.35 14.88
CA TRP A 328 -1.31 -22.74 14.75
C TRP A 328 -1.29 -23.94 13.79
N LYS A 329 -1.02 -25.14 14.32
CA LYS A 329 -1.40 -26.38 13.67
C LYS A 329 -2.91 -26.38 13.79
N PRO A 330 -3.68 -26.27 12.71
CA PRO A 330 -5.05 -26.69 12.76
C PRO A 330 -4.98 -28.15 13.22
N THR A 331 -5.53 -28.46 14.38
CA THR A 331 -5.91 -29.84 14.70
C THR A 331 -6.98 -30.21 13.68
N HIS A 332 -6.54 -30.68 12.53
CA HIS A 332 -7.37 -31.40 11.58
C HIS A 332 -7.66 -32.74 12.24
N GLU A 333 -8.62 -32.74 13.17
CA GLU A 333 -9.42 -33.95 13.35
C GLU A 333 -10.25 -34.05 12.08
N ASP A 334 -9.88 -34.99 11.22
CA ASP A 334 -10.62 -35.35 10.02
C ASP A 334 -12.02 -35.83 10.41
N SER A 335 -12.93 -34.90 10.66
CA SER A 335 -14.36 -35.13 10.60
C SER A 335 -14.72 -35.25 9.13
N LYS A 336 -14.49 -36.44 8.56
CA LYS A 336 -15.05 -36.86 7.27
C LYS A 336 -16.57 -36.85 7.39
N ILE A 337 -17.18 -35.69 7.17
CA ILE A 337 -18.60 -35.60 6.83
C ILE A 337 -18.67 -35.82 5.32
N SER A 338 -18.85 -37.07 4.93
CA SER A 338 -19.21 -37.45 3.58
C SER A 338 -20.64 -36.96 3.30
N LEU A 339 -20.77 -35.91 2.49
CA LEU A 339 -22.03 -35.60 1.81
C LEU A 339 -22.27 -36.70 0.78
N VAL A 340 -23.16 -37.64 1.10
CA VAL A 340 -23.68 -38.62 0.15
C VAL A 340 -24.88 -37.98 -0.53
N ASP A 341 -24.72 -37.67 -1.82
CA ASP A 341 -25.82 -37.38 -2.73
C ASP A 341 -26.83 -38.53 -2.69
N SER A 342 -28.07 -38.22 -2.33
CA SER A 342 -29.18 -39.16 -2.38
C SER A 342 -29.94 -39.02 -3.70
N PRO A 343 -30.04 -40.08 -4.53
CA PRO A 343 -31.12 -40.20 -5.49
C PRO A 343 -32.22 -41.12 -4.95
N GLY A 344 -33.47 -40.70 -5.11
CA GLY A 344 -34.60 -41.57 -5.43
C GLY A 344 -35.05 -42.64 -4.41
N MET A 345 -36.09 -42.30 -3.65
CA MET A 345 -37.31 -43.08 -3.36
C MET A 345 -37.33 -44.59 -3.71
N GLY A 346 -37.54 -45.47 -2.71
CA GLY A 346 -38.12 -46.81 -2.95
C GLY A 346 -37.80 -47.93 -1.93
N ASN A 347 -38.66 -48.05 -0.91
CA ASN A 347 -39.23 -49.26 -0.26
C ASN A 347 -38.42 -50.49 0.23
N ALA A 348 -38.89 -50.94 1.41
CA ALA A 348 -39.00 -52.31 2.00
C ALA A 348 -37.73 -52.94 2.59
N GLU A 349 -37.72 -53.20 3.91
CA GLU A 349 -37.86 -54.56 4.54
C GLU A 349 -36.51 -55.32 4.46
N GLU A 350 -35.87 -55.85 5.50
CA GLU A 350 -36.25 -56.49 6.78
C GLU A 350 -34.95 -56.62 7.63
N GLU A 351 -35.09 -56.80 8.95
CA GLU A 351 -34.36 -57.73 9.88
C GLU A 351 -32.83 -57.97 9.74
N GLN A 352 -32.00 -58.23 10.75
CA GLN A 352 -32.04 -58.49 12.20
C GLN A 352 -30.54 -58.63 12.60
N GLN A 353 -30.19 -58.26 13.83
CA GLN A 353 -29.24 -58.93 14.78
C GLN A 353 -27.84 -59.41 14.27
N GLU A 354 -26.73 -59.35 15.00
CA GLU A 354 -26.49 -59.53 16.43
C GLU A 354 -25.01 -59.16 16.76
N GLU A 355 -24.79 -58.96 18.05
CA GLU A 355 -23.55 -58.90 18.85
C GLU A 355 -22.35 -59.75 18.40
N GLY A 356 -21.13 -59.34 18.80
CA GLY A 356 -20.03 -60.32 18.90
C GLY A 356 -18.62 -59.77 19.03
N THR A 357 -18.11 -59.79 20.26
CA THR A 357 -16.80 -59.36 20.75
C THR A 357 -15.59 -60.26 20.41
N SER A 358 -14.43 -59.58 20.30
CA SER A 358 -13.07 -59.99 20.73
C SER A 358 -12.21 -60.99 19.93
N SER A 359 -10.93 -60.64 19.75
CA SER A 359 -9.69 -61.36 20.16
C SER A 359 -8.52 -60.98 19.23
N LYS A 360 -7.49 -60.25 19.72
CA LYS A 360 -6.17 -60.73 20.21
C LYS A 360 -5.43 -61.74 19.33
N GLN A 361 -4.29 -61.31 18.76
CA GLN A 361 -2.95 -61.96 18.76
C GLN A 361 -2.01 -61.09 17.91
N ALA A 362 -1.00 -60.41 18.45
CA ALA A 362 0.29 -60.92 18.92
C ALA A 362 1.07 -61.71 17.86
N ASN A 363 2.11 -61.10 17.29
CA ASN A 363 3.35 -61.82 17.02
C ASN A 363 4.58 -60.90 17.15
N ARG A 364 5.53 -61.35 17.98
CA ARG A 364 6.87 -60.80 18.23
C ARG A 364 7.87 -61.79 17.64
N GLN A 365 8.90 -61.29 16.96
CA GLN A 365 10.24 -61.89 16.77
C GLN A 365 11.12 -60.73 16.24
N GLY A 366 12.31 -60.39 16.72
CA GLY A 366 13.18 -60.90 17.78
C GLY A 366 14.66 -60.69 17.38
N ARG A 367 15.43 -59.95 18.23
CA ARG A 367 16.88 -60.10 18.58
C ARG A 367 17.97 -59.90 17.49
N GLU A 368 19.21 -59.46 17.76
CA GLU A 368 20.01 -58.92 18.90
C GLU A 368 21.43 -58.58 18.36
N GLY A 369 22.22 -57.79 19.10
CA GLY A 369 23.69 -57.64 19.00
C GLY A 369 24.16 -56.17 19.01
N ASP A 370 24.41 -55.53 20.17
CA ASP A 370 25.63 -55.53 21.04
C ASP A 370 26.82 -54.72 20.44
N ALA A 371 27.65 -53.94 21.13
CA ALA A 371 27.73 -53.31 22.46
C ALA A 371 29.05 -52.44 22.50
N GLU A 372 29.28 -51.70 23.60
CA GLU A 372 30.52 -50.98 24.05
C GLU A 372 30.67 -49.49 23.59
N ASP A 373 30.39 -48.40 24.33
CA ASP A 373 30.57 -47.93 25.74
C ASP A 373 31.89 -47.08 25.92
N PRO A 374 32.14 -46.35 27.04
CA PRO A 374 31.82 -44.93 27.23
C PRO A 374 33.01 -44.02 27.65
N ALA A 375 32.81 -42.71 27.76
CA ALA A 375 33.62 -41.84 28.63
C ALA A 375 32.79 -40.67 29.16
N ASP A 376 32.56 -40.74 30.47
CA ASP A 376 31.97 -39.77 31.38
C ASP A 376 32.93 -38.60 31.61
N ASP A 377 32.41 -37.37 31.61
CA ASP A 377 32.92 -36.30 32.47
C ASP A 377 31.83 -35.24 32.63
N SER A 378 30.94 -35.48 33.56
CA SER A 378 30.12 -34.45 34.19
C SER A 378 31.03 -33.39 34.83
N LEU A 379 30.90 -32.11 34.45
CA LEU A 379 31.15 -30.98 35.36
C LEU A 379 30.51 -29.67 34.83
N THR A 380 29.61 -29.15 35.65
CA THR A 380 29.21 -27.73 35.82
C THR A 380 28.40 -27.02 34.73
N GLN A 381 27.07 -27.04 34.94
CA GLN A 381 26.21 -25.87 34.78
C GLN A 381 26.82 -24.66 35.50
N ALA A 382 27.30 -23.67 34.75
CA ALA A 382 27.51 -22.32 35.26
C ALA A 382 27.46 -21.31 34.10
N GLY A 383 26.45 -20.42 34.13
CA GLY A 383 26.56 -19.11 33.50
C GLY A 383 25.91 -18.91 32.12
N ASP A 384 24.59 -19.09 32.01
CA ASP A 384 23.79 -18.49 30.90
C ASP A 384 22.94 -17.30 31.40
N ALA A 385 23.51 -16.51 32.32
CA ALA A 385 22.88 -15.29 32.85
C ALA A 385 23.54 -14.00 32.33
N GLY A 386 24.80 -14.05 31.86
CA GLY A 386 25.58 -12.85 31.50
C GLY A 386 25.23 -12.21 30.15
N GLY A 387 24.42 -12.86 29.31
CA GLY A 387 23.99 -12.33 28.01
C GLY A 387 22.57 -11.77 27.96
N ARG A 388 21.76 -11.93 29.03
CA ARG A 388 20.34 -11.56 29.05
C ARG A 388 20.10 -10.09 29.42
N GLU A 389 20.80 -9.61 30.45
CA GLU A 389 20.71 -8.22 30.93
C GLU A 389 20.98 -7.16 29.83
N PRO A 390 22.01 -7.29 28.97
CA PRO A 390 22.29 -6.25 27.96
C PRO A 390 21.27 -6.21 26.81
N MET A 391 20.46 -7.26 26.61
CA MET A 391 19.41 -7.26 25.58
C MET A 391 18.11 -6.67 26.10
N GLU A 392 17.75 -6.96 27.34
CA GLU A 392 16.57 -6.42 28.01
C GLU A 392 16.71 -4.91 28.26
N GLU A 393 17.88 -4.46 28.68
CA GLU A 393 18.21 -3.03 28.82
C GLU A 393 18.08 -2.29 27.48
N LYS A 394 18.60 -2.85 26.39
CA LYS A 394 18.46 -2.28 25.04
C LYS A 394 17.00 -2.24 24.57
N LEU A 395 16.20 -3.26 24.90
CA LEU A 395 14.77 -3.28 24.56
C LEU A 395 14.02 -2.17 25.33
N LEU A 396 14.32 -1.97 26.61
CA LEU A 396 13.77 -0.88 27.41
C LEU A 396 14.20 0.49 26.87
N GLU A 397 15.46 0.64 26.47
CA GLU A 397 15.96 1.87 25.83
C GLU A 397 15.21 2.19 24.52
N ILE A 398 15.03 1.17 23.66
CA ILE A 398 14.28 1.32 22.40
C ILE A 398 12.81 1.65 22.70
N GLN A 399 12.20 0.99 23.68
CA GLN A 399 10.83 1.25 24.10
C GLN A 399 10.66 2.69 24.60
N GLY A 400 11.58 3.20 25.43
CA GLY A 400 11.59 4.59 25.86
C GLY A 400 11.71 5.57 24.69
N LYS A 401 12.54 5.25 23.67
CA LYS A 401 12.62 6.04 22.43
C LYS A 401 11.32 6.01 21.63
N ILE A 402 10.65 4.85 21.53
CA ILE A 402 9.34 4.72 20.87
C ILE A 402 8.31 5.61 21.57
N GLU A 403 8.25 5.55 22.89
CA GLU A 403 7.31 6.34 23.70
C GLU A 403 7.55 7.84 23.57
N ALA A 404 8.82 8.28 23.58
CA ALA A 404 9.18 9.67 23.36
C ALA A 404 8.74 10.18 21.97
N VAL A 405 8.95 9.39 20.92
CA VAL A 405 8.53 9.74 19.55
C VAL A 405 7.00 9.72 19.41
N GLU A 406 6.31 8.72 19.98
CA GLU A 406 4.86 8.69 20.02
C GLU A 406 4.28 9.88 20.77
N MET A 407 4.90 10.27 21.88
CA MET A 407 4.51 11.42 22.68
C MET A 407 4.63 12.71 21.85
N HIS A 408 5.76 12.91 21.18
CA HIS A 408 5.95 14.05 20.28
C HIS A 408 4.87 14.12 19.18
N LEU A 409 4.65 13.03 18.44
CA LEU A 409 3.63 12.95 17.39
C LEU A 409 2.21 13.17 17.93
N THR A 410 1.91 12.68 19.14
CA THR A 410 0.64 12.92 19.81
C THR A 410 0.46 14.40 20.12
N ARG A 411 1.48 15.05 20.70
CA ARG A 411 1.44 16.48 21.04
C ARG A 411 1.23 17.35 19.81
N GLU A 412 1.96 17.08 18.72
CA GLU A 412 1.76 17.77 17.43
C GLU A 412 0.34 17.56 16.89
N HIS A 413 -0.18 16.33 16.95
CA HIS A 413 -1.56 16.05 16.52
C HIS A 413 -2.59 16.74 17.41
N MET A 414 -2.42 16.74 18.74
CA MET A 414 -3.30 17.45 19.67
C MET A 414 -3.34 18.96 19.38
N LYS A 415 -2.19 19.59 19.09
CA LYS A 415 -2.15 20.99 18.66
C LYS A 415 -2.97 21.23 17.40
N ARG A 416 -2.88 20.33 16.41
CA ARG A 416 -3.70 20.41 15.18
C ARG A 416 -5.19 20.30 15.48
N VAL A 417 -5.59 19.33 16.31
CA VAL A 417 -6.99 19.13 16.73
C VAL A 417 -7.52 20.38 17.45
N LEU A 418 -6.76 20.92 18.38
CA LEU A 418 -7.12 22.16 19.10
C LEU A 418 -7.17 23.38 18.17
N GLY A 419 -6.31 23.43 17.15
CA GLY A 419 -6.38 24.44 16.09
C GLY A 419 -7.71 24.40 15.35
N GLU A 420 -8.17 23.20 14.97
CA GLU A 420 -9.49 23.02 14.34
C GLU A 420 -10.64 23.45 15.27
N VAL A 421 -10.59 23.07 16.55
CA VAL A 421 -11.56 23.53 17.56
C VAL A 421 -11.59 25.05 17.63
N TYR A 422 -10.42 25.70 17.71
CA TYR A 422 -10.30 27.15 17.79
C TYR A 422 -10.92 27.86 16.57
N LEU A 423 -10.73 27.30 15.36
CA LEU A 423 -11.25 27.89 14.12
C LEU A 423 -12.77 27.74 13.97
N HIS A 424 -13.34 26.63 14.45
CA HIS A 424 -14.73 26.27 14.11
C HIS A 424 -15.74 26.47 15.24
N THR A 425 -15.31 26.95 16.42
CA THR A 425 -16.21 27.12 17.57
C THR A 425 -16.22 28.57 18.08
N TRP A 426 -17.44 29.07 18.32
CA TRP A 426 -17.72 30.37 18.94
C TRP A 426 -17.99 30.21 20.44
N ILE A 427 -18.72 29.15 20.80
CA ILE A 427 -18.90 28.62 22.16
C ILE A 427 -18.75 27.10 22.01
N THR A 428 -17.83 26.47 22.75
CA THR A 428 -17.52 25.04 22.58
C THR A 428 -18.56 24.15 23.25
N GLU A 429 -19.84 24.25 22.89
CA GLU A 429 -20.82 23.25 23.32
C GLU A 429 -20.53 21.91 22.64
N ASN A 430 -20.28 20.90 23.49
CA ASN A 430 -20.18 19.47 23.21
C ASN A 430 -19.66 19.07 21.81
N THR A 431 -18.48 19.55 21.43
CA THR A 431 -17.84 19.32 20.12
C THR A 431 -17.30 17.90 19.94
N SER A 432 -17.65 16.95 20.82
CA SER A 432 -17.08 15.60 20.84
C SER A 432 -15.54 15.56 20.93
N ILE A 433 -14.91 16.61 21.47
CA ILE A 433 -13.47 16.69 21.72
C ILE A 433 -13.25 17.07 23.19
N PRO A 434 -12.40 16.36 23.96
CA PRO A 434 -12.09 16.69 25.34
C PRO A 434 -11.11 17.85 25.45
N THR A 435 -11.51 19.04 24.98
CA THR A 435 -10.64 20.23 24.81
C THR A 435 -9.86 20.58 26.07
N ARG A 436 -10.51 20.59 27.25
CA ARG A 436 -9.83 20.89 28.52
C ARG A 436 -8.79 19.83 28.87
N GLY A 437 -9.08 18.55 28.63
CA GLY A 437 -8.15 17.44 28.83
C GLY A 437 -6.91 17.56 27.94
N LEU A 438 -7.11 17.89 26.65
CA LEU A 438 -6.02 18.14 25.71
C LEU A 438 -5.15 19.33 26.12
N CYS A 439 -5.76 20.45 26.51
CA CYS A 439 -5.02 21.62 27.01
C CYS A 439 -4.19 21.26 28.25
N ASN A 440 -4.77 20.55 29.21
CA ASN A 440 -4.05 20.15 30.43
C ASN A 440 -2.89 19.20 30.11
N PHE A 441 -3.11 18.22 29.23
CA PHE A 441 -2.08 17.27 28.80
C PHE A 441 -0.91 17.96 28.08
N LEU A 442 -1.20 18.95 27.22
CA LEU A 442 -0.13 19.71 26.56
C LEU A 442 0.68 20.56 27.55
N MET A 443 0.08 20.97 28.67
CA MET A 443 0.70 21.80 29.72
C MET A 443 1.31 20.99 30.87
N SER A 444 1.11 19.67 30.94
CA SER A 444 1.56 18.86 32.09
C SER A 444 3.07 18.63 32.12
N ASP A 445 3.76 18.91 31.02
CA ASP A 445 5.20 18.76 30.88
C ASP A 445 5.86 20.14 30.97
N GLU A 446 6.42 20.45 32.14
CA GLU A 446 7.08 21.75 32.40
C GLU A 446 8.43 21.89 31.69
N GLU A 447 9.07 20.77 31.33
CA GLU A 447 10.36 20.76 30.62
C GLU A 447 10.19 21.04 29.12
N CYS A 448 8.99 20.80 28.58
CA CYS A 448 8.65 21.09 27.19
C CYS A 448 8.22 22.57 27.00
N ASP A 449 9.14 23.44 26.57
CA ASP A 449 8.84 24.85 26.23
C ASP A 449 8.13 24.98 24.87
N ASP A 450 6.90 24.48 24.76
CA ASP A 450 6.08 24.60 23.56
C ASP A 450 5.28 25.92 23.55
N ARG A 451 5.95 27.00 23.14
CA ARG A 451 5.33 28.33 22.99
C ARG A 451 4.07 28.30 22.12
N THR A 452 4.06 27.49 21.07
CA THR A 452 2.92 27.37 20.15
C THR A 452 1.70 26.77 20.85
N ALA A 453 1.90 25.70 21.64
CA ALA A 453 0.84 25.13 22.48
C ALA A 453 0.31 26.17 23.48
N ARG A 454 1.19 26.87 24.21
CA ARG A 454 0.79 27.88 25.22
C ARG A 454 -0.06 28.99 24.62
N VAL A 455 0.32 29.52 23.46
CA VAL A 455 -0.44 30.56 22.75
C VAL A 455 -1.81 30.04 22.33
N LEU A 456 -1.86 28.87 21.69
CA LEU A 456 -3.12 28.24 21.26
C LEU A 456 -4.06 27.98 22.44
N ILE A 457 -3.54 27.41 23.53
CA ILE A 457 -4.29 27.13 24.76
C ILE A 457 -4.79 28.42 25.39
N GLY A 458 -4.00 29.50 25.39
CA GLY A 458 -4.41 30.81 25.86
C GLY A 458 -5.59 31.38 25.07
N HIS A 459 -5.58 31.26 23.73
CA HIS A 459 -6.69 31.68 22.88
C HIS A 459 -7.94 30.83 23.08
N ILE A 460 -7.80 29.52 23.18
CA ILE A 460 -8.91 28.59 23.43
C ILE A 460 -9.52 28.84 24.82
N SER A 461 -8.69 29.01 25.85
CA SER A 461 -9.17 29.24 27.22
C SER A 461 -9.96 30.55 27.34
N LYS A 462 -9.56 31.59 26.60
CA LYS A 462 -10.34 32.84 26.47
C LYS A 462 -11.69 32.59 25.80
N LYS A 463 -11.72 31.85 24.67
CA LYS A 463 -12.98 31.50 23.98
C LYS A 463 -13.91 30.64 24.82
N MET A 464 -13.37 29.70 25.60
CA MET A 464 -14.15 28.79 26.43
C MET A 464 -14.79 29.46 27.65
N ASN A 465 -14.39 30.69 28.03
CA ASN A 465 -14.90 31.38 29.23
C ASN A 465 -14.91 30.49 30.51
N LYS A 466 -13.91 29.61 30.65
CA LYS A 466 -13.80 28.60 31.74
C LYS A 466 -14.91 27.53 31.78
N GLN A 467 -15.75 27.41 30.75
CA GLN A 467 -16.71 26.31 30.64
C GLN A 467 -15.98 24.97 30.47
N THR A 468 -16.50 23.92 31.11
CA THR A 468 -15.96 22.56 30.99
C THR A 468 -17.08 21.58 30.68
N PHE A 469 -16.86 20.74 29.68
CA PHE A 469 -17.80 19.68 29.27
C PHE A 469 -17.15 18.33 29.59
N PRO A 470 -17.40 17.75 30.78
CA PRO A 470 -16.85 16.46 31.13
C PRO A 470 -17.46 15.35 30.27
N GLU A 471 -16.62 14.40 29.86
CA GLU A 471 -17.08 13.14 29.30
C GLU A 471 -17.67 12.28 30.42
N HIS A 472 -18.76 11.56 30.15
CA HIS A 472 -19.39 10.67 31.14
C HIS A 472 -19.42 9.24 30.61
N CYS A 473 -19.27 8.27 31.51
CA CYS A 473 -19.34 6.85 31.21
C CYS A 473 -20.76 6.44 30.82
N SER A 474 -20.92 5.72 29.71
CA SER A 474 -22.21 5.26 29.19
C SER A 474 -22.87 4.24 30.12
N LEU A 475 -22.07 3.47 30.87
CA LEU A 475 -22.54 2.42 31.77
C LEU A 475 -22.95 2.94 33.15
N CYS A 476 -22.12 3.80 33.77
CA CYS A 476 -22.32 4.22 35.16
C CYS A 476 -22.48 5.73 35.35
N ARG A 477 -22.45 6.52 34.27
CA ARG A 477 -22.59 8.00 34.27
C ARG A 477 -21.55 8.79 35.04
N GLU A 478 -20.58 8.12 35.66
CA GLU A 478 -19.41 8.75 36.27
C GLU A 478 -18.57 9.52 35.24
N ILE A 479 -17.86 10.55 35.72
CA ILE A 479 -16.98 11.36 34.89
C ILE A 479 -15.81 10.49 34.38
N LEU A 480 -15.50 10.63 33.09
CA LEU A 480 -14.32 10.06 32.45
C LEU A 480 -13.20 11.09 32.43
N PRO A 481 -12.22 11.02 33.34
CA PRO A 481 -11.12 11.97 33.36
C PRO A 481 -10.20 11.77 32.15
N PHE A 482 -9.53 12.85 31.74
CA PHE A 482 -8.48 12.82 30.73
C PHE A 482 -7.12 12.63 31.43
N THR A 483 -6.83 11.41 31.86
CA THR A 483 -5.56 11.03 32.50
C THR A 483 -4.59 10.38 31.53
N ASP A 484 -5.09 9.66 30.52
CA ASP A 484 -4.31 9.00 29.48
C ASP A 484 -4.84 9.37 28.09
N ARG A 485 -3.92 9.52 27.13
CA ARG A 485 -4.21 9.79 25.71
C ARG A 485 -4.78 8.56 24.98
N LYS A 486 -4.49 7.34 25.44
CA LYS A 486 -4.88 6.07 24.80
C LYS A 486 -6.19 5.50 25.35
N GLN A 487 -6.51 5.77 26.62
CA GLN A 487 -7.70 5.22 27.27
C GLN A 487 -8.28 6.17 28.33
N ALA A 488 -9.52 5.90 28.73
CA ALA A 488 -10.22 6.57 29.81
C ALA A 488 -10.75 5.50 30.78
N VAL A 489 -10.57 5.71 32.08
CA VAL A 489 -11.06 4.82 33.13
C VAL A 489 -11.97 5.61 34.05
N CYS A 490 -13.21 5.17 34.26
CA CYS A 490 -14.10 5.83 35.21
C CYS A 490 -13.77 5.43 36.65
N SER A 491 -14.30 6.15 37.64
CA SER A 491 -14.15 5.85 39.08
C SER A 491 -14.58 4.42 39.45
N ASN A 492 -15.54 3.85 38.73
CA ASN A 492 -16.01 2.46 38.89
C ASN A 492 -15.20 1.41 38.09
N GLY A 493 -14.10 1.79 37.45
CA GLY A 493 -13.18 0.85 36.77
C GLY A 493 -13.54 0.47 35.33
N HIS A 494 -14.58 1.03 34.71
CA HIS A 494 -14.86 0.80 33.29
C HIS A 494 -13.80 1.47 32.41
N ILE A 495 -13.27 0.72 31.43
CA ILE A 495 -12.18 1.16 30.54
C ILE A 495 -12.73 1.42 29.14
N TRP A 496 -12.39 2.57 28.57
CA TRP A 496 -12.74 2.97 27.21
C TRP A 496 -11.51 3.42 26.44
N LEU A 497 -11.31 2.89 25.24
CA LEU A 497 -10.21 3.33 24.36
C LEU A 497 -10.53 4.72 23.80
N ARG A 498 -9.52 5.58 23.67
CA ARG A 498 -9.69 6.92 23.09
C ARG A 498 -9.44 6.88 21.59
N CYS A 499 -10.28 7.62 20.86
CA CYS A 499 -10.10 7.87 19.44
C CYS A 499 -8.76 8.60 19.22
N PHE A 500 -7.77 8.05 18.53
CA PHE A 500 -6.48 8.75 18.36
C PHE A 500 -6.60 10.03 17.50
N LEU A 501 -7.72 10.22 16.78
CA LEU A 501 -7.97 11.40 15.94
C LEU A 501 -8.60 12.57 16.72
N THR A 502 -9.57 12.28 17.60
CA THR A 502 -10.33 13.30 18.37
C THR A 502 -10.07 13.25 19.86
N TYR A 503 -9.40 12.21 20.34
CA TYR A 503 -9.13 11.87 21.74
C TYR A 503 -10.35 11.60 22.61
N GLN A 504 -11.55 11.62 22.02
CA GLN A 504 -12.77 11.27 22.72
C GLN A 504 -12.79 9.78 23.09
N SER A 505 -13.34 9.47 24.25
CA SER A 505 -13.64 8.10 24.67
C SER A 505 -14.58 7.41 23.66
N CYS A 506 -14.13 6.30 23.08
CA CYS A 506 -14.94 5.45 22.21
C CYS A 506 -15.79 4.52 23.08
N GLN A 507 -16.98 4.98 23.42
CA GLN A 507 -17.94 4.23 24.26
C GLN A 507 -18.92 3.38 23.44
N SER A 508 -18.73 3.38 22.11
CA SER A 508 -19.40 2.51 21.13
C SER A 508 -18.52 1.28 20.88
N LEU A 509 -19.15 0.10 20.74
CA LEU A 509 -18.46 -1.13 20.31
C LEU A 509 -18.07 -1.11 18.83
N ILE A 510 -18.57 -0.13 18.07
CA ILE A 510 -18.27 0.06 16.65
C ILE A 510 -17.25 1.19 16.52
N TYR A 511 -16.07 0.86 16.02
CA TYR A 511 -14.98 1.79 15.77
C TYR A 511 -14.14 1.32 14.58
N ARG A 512 -13.34 2.23 14.03
CA ARG A 512 -12.37 1.97 12.97
C ARG A 512 -10.97 1.73 13.55
N ARG A 513 -10.14 1.00 12.81
CA ARG A 513 -8.78 0.63 13.23
C ARG A 513 -7.78 1.02 12.16
N CYS A 514 -6.66 1.58 12.61
CA CYS A 514 -5.50 1.79 11.76
C CYS A 514 -4.94 0.43 11.29
N LEU A 515 -4.77 0.27 9.97
CA LEU A 515 -4.31 -0.98 9.36
C LEU A 515 -2.96 -1.47 9.91
N LEU A 516 -2.07 -0.56 10.31
CA LEU A 516 -0.69 -0.89 10.68
C LEU A 516 -0.44 -0.91 12.20
N HIS A 517 -1.24 -0.20 12.99
CA HIS A 517 -0.97 0.01 14.43
C HIS A 517 -2.15 -0.31 15.33
N ASP A 518 -3.26 -0.82 14.78
CA ASP A 518 -4.48 -1.18 15.49
C ASP A 518 -5.04 -0.04 16.38
N SER A 519 -4.61 1.19 16.12
CA SER A 519 -5.08 2.39 16.84
C SER A 519 -6.53 2.67 16.45
N ILE A 520 -7.34 3.05 17.43
CA ILE A 520 -8.78 3.16 17.26
C ILE A 520 -9.22 4.58 16.91
N ALA A 521 -10.11 4.71 15.93
CA ALA A 521 -10.82 5.96 15.64
C ALA A 521 -12.34 5.74 15.65
N ARG A 522 -13.09 6.70 16.20
CA ARG A 522 -14.56 6.61 16.20
C ARG A 522 -15.14 6.78 14.78
N HIS A 523 -16.36 6.28 14.57
CA HIS A 523 -17.12 6.57 13.35
C HIS A 523 -17.72 7.98 13.41
N PRO A 524 -17.76 8.73 12.28
CA PRO A 524 -18.50 9.97 12.23
C PRO A 524 -20.00 9.73 12.45
N ALA A 525 -20.62 10.47 13.37
CA ALA A 525 -22.06 10.46 13.59
C ALA A 525 -22.76 11.41 12.60
N PRO A 526 -24.05 11.19 12.27
CA PRO A 526 -24.82 12.07 11.40
C PRO A 526 -24.81 13.54 11.87
N ASP A 527 -24.97 13.73 13.18
CA ASP A 527 -25.05 15.03 13.85
C ASP A 527 -23.66 15.69 14.04
N ASP A 528 -22.57 15.01 13.65
CA ASP A 528 -21.25 15.60 13.75
C ASP A 528 -21.09 16.79 12.80
N PRO A 529 -20.47 17.89 13.27
CA PRO A 529 -20.05 18.98 12.41
C PRO A 529 -19.11 18.51 11.29
N ASP A 530 -19.19 19.13 10.11
CA ASP A 530 -18.37 18.73 8.95
C ASP A 530 -16.86 18.76 9.21
N TRP A 531 -16.39 19.66 10.07
CA TRP A 531 -14.97 19.70 10.47
C TRP A 531 -14.56 18.51 11.34
N ILE A 532 -15.46 17.99 12.19
CA ILE A 532 -15.24 16.75 12.94
C ILE A 532 -15.21 15.56 11.99
N LYS A 533 -16.14 15.50 11.03
CA LYS A 533 -16.17 14.46 9.99
C LYS A 533 -14.86 14.43 9.20
N ARG A 534 -14.33 15.59 8.81
CA ARG A 534 -13.01 15.72 8.15
C ARG A 534 -11.86 15.26 9.04
N LEU A 535 -11.87 15.62 10.32
CA LEU A 535 -10.84 15.19 11.27
C LEU A 535 -10.85 13.66 11.43
N LEU A 536 -12.03 13.04 11.51
CA LEU A 536 -12.21 11.60 11.59
C LEU A 536 -11.81 10.86 10.29
N GLN A 537 -11.78 11.54 9.15
CA GLN A 537 -11.29 10.96 7.88
C GLN A 537 -9.78 11.12 7.70
N SER A 538 -9.09 11.76 8.65
CA SER A 538 -7.63 11.95 8.57
C SER A 538 -6.87 10.62 8.76
N PRO A 539 -5.70 10.47 8.13
CA PRO A 539 -4.87 9.28 8.30
C PRO A 539 -4.29 9.18 9.71
N CYS A 540 -3.77 8.00 10.04
CA CYS A 540 -3.11 7.76 11.32
C CYS A 540 -1.90 8.71 11.53
N PRO A 541 -1.82 9.45 12.65
CA PRO A 541 -0.72 10.37 12.95
C PRO A 541 0.60 9.64 13.23
N PHE A 542 0.57 8.31 13.39
CA PHE A 542 1.76 7.50 13.65
C PHE A 542 2.35 6.85 12.39
N CYS A 543 1.56 6.66 11.31
CA CYS A 543 2.02 5.89 10.14
C CYS A 543 1.40 6.26 8.79
N ASP A 544 0.59 7.31 8.71
CA ASP A 544 -0.10 7.72 7.48
C ASP A 544 -1.16 6.75 6.93
N SER A 545 -1.36 5.59 7.56
CA SER A 545 -2.37 4.64 7.12
C SER A 545 -3.77 5.27 7.12
N PRO A 546 -4.61 5.00 6.09
CA PRO A 546 -6.04 5.24 6.19
C PRO A 546 -6.65 4.39 7.32
N VAL A 547 -7.81 4.86 7.83
CA VAL A 547 -8.45 4.36 9.07
C VAL A 547 -9.93 4.11 8.84
#